data_AF-A0A5R8KJZ4-F1
#
_entry.id   AF-A0A5R8KJZ4-F1
#
_cell.length_a   1.000
_cell.length_b   1.000
_cell.length_c   1.000
_cell.angle_alpha   90.00
_cell.angle_beta   90.00
_cell.angle_gamma   90.00
#
_symmetry.space_group_name_H-M   'P 1'
#
loop_
_entity.id
_entity.type
_entity.pdbx_description
1 polymer ?
#
loop_
_entity_poly.entity_id
_entity_poly.type
_entity_poly.pdbx_seq_one_letter_code
_entity_poly.pdbx_strand_id
1 'polypeptide(L)'
;MKTTLDLPDELVRRMKIRAVQEGRPLKRLVAELLSRSLNAADVPAPAADVAVFDHILLNHRGFPVIRCGADAPASRMTAAECMALEQQILLEEDMQRANIPV
;
A
#
# COMPACT_ATOMS: atom_id res chain seq x y z
N MET A 1 35.82 -8.68 -1.58
CA MET A 1 36.37 -9.91 -0.94
C MET A 1 35.68 -11.14 -1.52
N LYS A 2 36.27 -12.34 -1.39
CA LYS A 2 35.61 -13.61 -1.78
C LYS A 2 34.95 -14.19 -0.54
N THR A 3 33.67 -14.46 -0.63
CA THR A 3 32.85 -14.99 0.47
C THR A 3 32.10 -16.22 -0.04
N THR A 4 31.99 -17.25 0.78
CA THR A 4 31.20 -18.45 0.50
C THR A 4 29.93 -18.38 1.33
N LEU A 5 28.78 -18.60 0.69
CA LEU A 5 27.46 -18.59 1.32
C LEU A 5 26.73 -19.85 0.91
N ASP A 6 26.16 -20.55 1.88
CA ASP A 6 25.29 -21.70 1.63
C ASP A 6 23.87 -21.19 1.34
N LEU A 7 23.37 -21.48 0.14
CA LEU A 7 22.06 -21.04 -0.33
C LEU A 7 21.23 -22.26 -0.75
N PRO A 8 19.91 -22.28 -0.50
CA PRO A 8 19.04 -23.34 -1.00
C PRO A 8 19.12 -23.45 -2.53
N ASP A 9 19.16 -24.68 -3.05
CA ASP A 9 19.31 -24.93 -4.49
C ASP A 9 18.25 -24.21 -5.34
N GLU A 10 17.00 -24.19 -4.85
CA GLU A 10 15.90 -23.51 -5.53
C GLU A 10 16.11 -21.99 -5.61
N LEU A 11 16.73 -21.40 -4.58
CA LEU A 11 17.08 -19.98 -4.62
C LEU A 11 18.16 -19.70 -5.67
N VAL A 12 19.20 -20.53 -5.70
CA VAL A 12 20.29 -20.44 -6.69
C VAL A 12 19.74 -20.60 -8.11
N ARG A 13 18.82 -21.54 -8.31
CA ARG A 13 18.14 -21.76 -9.60
C ARG A 13 17.39 -20.53 -10.06
N ARG A 14 16.57 -19.93 -9.19
CA ARG A 14 15.82 -18.70 -9.51
C ARG A 14 16.74 -17.53 -9.84
N MET A 15 17.83 -17.35 -9.09
CA MET A 15 18.82 -16.30 -9.37
C MET A 15 19.51 -16.50 -10.72
N LYS A 16 19.86 -17.75 -11.08
CA LYS A 16 20.44 -18.08 -12.39
C LYS A 16 19.48 -17.77 -13.54
N ILE A 17 18.21 -18.18 -13.43
CA ILE A 17 17.18 -17.90 -14.45
C ILE A 17 17.06 -16.39 -14.66
N ARG A 18 16.97 -15.62 -13.57
CA ARG A 18 16.86 -14.17 -13.63
C ARG A 18 18.09 -13.51 -14.27
N ALA A 19 19.29 -13.99 -13.96
CA ALA A 19 20.52 -13.48 -14.57
C ALA A 19 20.55 -13.68 -16.11
N VAL A 20 20.04 -14.83 -16.58
CA VAL A 20 19.90 -15.11 -18.02
C VAL A 20 18.85 -14.20 -18.65
N GLN A 21 17.68 -14.06 -18.03
CA GLN A 21 16.60 -13.20 -18.53
C GLN A 21 17.02 -11.73 -18.64
N GLU A 22 17.78 -11.24 -17.66
CA GLU A 22 18.28 -9.86 -17.64
C GLU A 22 19.59 -9.67 -18.43
N GLY A 23 20.12 -10.72 -19.07
CA GLY A 23 21.33 -10.65 -19.90
C GLY A 23 22.58 -10.19 -19.13
N ARG A 24 22.67 -10.48 -17.83
CA ARG A 24 23.69 -9.93 -16.93
C ARG A 24 24.37 -11.01 -16.08
N PRO A 25 25.61 -10.79 -15.63
CA PRO A 25 26.32 -11.78 -14.83
C PRO A 25 25.67 -11.98 -13.45
N LEU A 26 25.51 -13.25 -13.05
CA LEU A 26 24.93 -13.67 -11.76
C LEU A 26 25.60 -12.97 -10.56
N LYS A 27 26.93 -12.85 -10.57
CA LYS A 27 27.68 -12.17 -9.50
C LYS A 27 27.23 -10.72 -9.30
N ARG A 28 26.96 -10.00 -10.40
CA ARG A 28 26.50 -8.60 -10.34
C ARG A 28 25.05 -8.52 -9.86
N LEU A 29 24.19 -9.43 -10.33
CA LEU A 29 22.82 -9.54 -9.87
C LEU A 29 22.76 -9.78 -8.35
N VAL A 30 23.51 -10.76 -7.85
CA VAL A 30 23.56 -11.10 -6.42
C VAL A 30 24.11 -9.92 -5.60
N ALA A 31 25.18 -9.27 -6.05
CA ALA A 31 25.73 -8.11 -5.36
C ALA A 31 24.71 -6.97 -5.26
N GLU A 32 24.02 -6.63 -6.34
CA GLU A 32 23.00 -5.58 -6.32
C GLU A 32 21.79 -5.93 -5.45
N LEU A 33 21.34 -7.19 -5.45
CA LEU A 33 20.25 -7.64 -4.59
C LEU A 33 20.63 -7.54 -3.11
N LEU A 34 21.84 -7.97 -2.75
CA LEU A 34 22.36 -7.87 -1.39
C LEU A 34 22.57 -6.42 -0.95
N SER A 35 23.15 -5.58 -1.82
CA SER A 35 23.29 -4.15 -1.55
C SER A 35 21.93 -3.48 -1.37
N ARG A 36 20.95 -3.81 -2.22
CA ARG A 36 19.58 -3.29 -2.08
C ARG A 36 18.93 -3.74 -0.79
N SER A 37 19.13 -4.99 -0.35
CA SER A 37 18.54 -5.46 0.92
C SER A 37 19.20 -4.82 2.14
N LEU A 38 20.52 -4.62 2.10
CA LEU A 38 21.24 -3.93 3.18
C LEU A 38 20.87 -2.45 3.24
N ASN A 39 20.73 -1.80 2.09
CA ASN A 39 20.24 -0.42 2.01
C ASN A 39 18.72 -0.33 2.28
N ALA A 40 17.97 -1.42 2.14
CA ALA A 40 16.55 -1.48 2.50
C ALA A 40 16.34 -1.58 4.01
N ALA A 41 17.36 -1.95 4.79
CA ALA A 41 17.35 -1.71 6.23
C ALA A 41 17.37 -0.20 6.57
N ASP A 42 17.65 0.65 5.58
CA ASP A 42 17.59 2.12 5.61
C ASP A 42 16.53 2.70 4.65
N VAL A 43 15.65 1.87 4.05
CA VAL A 43 14.56 2.39 3.21
C VAL A 43 13.40 2.83 4.10
N PRO A 44 12.85 4.03 3.85
CA PRO A 44 12.20 4.87 4.85
C PRO A 44 10.87 4.26 5.33
N ALA A 45 10.34 4.85 6.40
CA ALA A 45 8.92 4.77 6.75
C ALA A 45 8.04 4.68 5.49
N PRO A 46 6.93 3.88 5.52
CA PRO A 46 6.11 3.57 4.36
C PRO A 46 5.95 4.79 3.47
N ALA A 47 6.27 4.64 2.18
CA ALA A 47 6.25 5.71 1.18
C ALA A 47 5.04 6.60 1.46
N ALA A 48 5.32 7.85 1.85
CA ALA A 48 4.28 8.75 2.35
C ALA A 48 3.15 8.79 1.33
N ASP A 49 1.93 8.62 1.85
CA ASP A 49 0.72 8.71 1.05
C ASP A 49 0.77 9.99 0.20
N VAL A 50 0.61 9.86 -1.12
CA VAL A 50 0.71 11.02 -2.04
C VAL A 50 -0.64 11.70 -2.11
N ALA A 51 -0.73 12.96 -1.69
CA ALA A 51 -1.95 13.75 -1.83
C ALA A 51 -2.27 14.00 -3.30
N VAL A 52 -3.43 13.54 -3.74
CA VAL A 52 -3.98 13.80 -5.09
C VAL A 52 -5.03 14.92 -5.03
N PHE A 53 -5.79 14.96 -3.94
CA PHE A 53 -6.76 16.01 -3.59
C PHE A 53 -6.73 16.22 -2.07
N ASP A 54 -7.35 17.29 -1.56
CA ASP A 54 -7.31 17.71 -0.13
C ASP A 54 -7.48 16.55 0.87
N HIS A 55 -8.34 15.57 0.56
CA HIS A 55 -8.65 14.45 1.43
C HIS A 55 -8.40 13.07 0.79
N ILE A 56 -7.84 13.02 -0.42
CA ILE A 56 -7.64 11.77 -1.16
C ILE A 56 -6.15 11.57 -1.38
N LEU A 57 -5.63 10.52 -0.78
CA LEU A 57 -4.24 10.11 -0.94
C LEU A 57 -4.13 8.82 -1.76
N LEU A 58 -2.99 8.58 -2.41
CA LEU A 58 -2.66 7.26 -2.95
C LEU A 58 -1.73 6.54 -1.99
N ASN A 59 -2.13 5.35 -1.56
CA ASN A 59 -1.24 4.49 -0.80
C ASN A 59 -0.12 3.92 -1.69
N HIS A 60 0.82 3.23 -1.07
CA HIS A 60 1.96 2.62 -1.75
C HIS A 60 1.58 1.53 -2.80
N ARG A 61 0.32 1.12 -2.90
CA ARG A 61 -0.21 0.19 -3.91
C ARG A 61 -0.97 0.92 -5.03
N GLY A 62 -1.08 2.25 -4.97
CA GLY A 62 -1.85 3.07 -5.89
C GLY A 62 -3.36 3.06 -5.64
N PHE A 63 -3.82 2.59 -4.47
CA PHE A 63 -5.24 2.67 -4.11
C PHE A 63 -5.56 3.99 -3.42
N PRO A 64 -6.73 4.59 -3.73
CA PRO A 64 -7.16 5.81 -3.05
C PRO A 64 -7.48 5.54 -1.58
N VAL A 65 -7.01 6.43 -0.72
CA VAL A 65 -7.25 6.48 0.73
C VAL A 65 -7.90 7.82 1.03
N ILE A 66 -9.13 7.78 1.52
CA ILE A 66 -9.86 8.98 1.94
C ILE A 66 -9.54 9.23 3.40
N ARG A 67 -8.89 10.36 3.71
CA ARG A 67 -8.58 10.77 5.08
C ARG A 67 -9.62 11.75 5.57
N CYS A 68 -10.34 11.37 6.62
CA CYS A 68 -11.20 12.32 7.34
C CYS A 68 -10.35 13.43 7.96
N GLY A 69 -10.85 14.68 7.91
CA GLY A 69 -10.25 15.79 8.65
C GLY A 69 -10.22 15.52 10.16
N ALA A 70 -9.27 16.15 10.86
CA ALA A 70 -9.08 15.95 12.31
C ALA A 70 -10.33 16.29 13.14
N ASP A 71 -11.14 17.23 12.65
CA ASP A 71 -12.38 17.68 13.32
C ASP A 71 -13.65 17.03 12.75
N ALA A 72 -13.53 15.92 12.00
CA ALA A 72 -14.69 15.22 11.45
C ALA A 72 -15.63 14.76 12.59
N PRO A 73 -16.96 14.94 12.49
CA PRO A 73 -17.90 14.52 13.53
C PRO A 73 -17.75 13.05 13.94
N ALA A 74 -17.43 12.18 12.96
CA ALA A 74 -17.17 10.76 13.17
C ALA A 74 -16.04 10.47 14.17
N SER A 75 -15.11 11.40 14.40
CA SER A 75 -14.04 11.27 15.41
C SER A 75 -14.55 11.24 16.86
N ARG A 76 -15.79 11.72 17.09
CA ARG A 76 -16.41 11.82 18.42
C ARG A 76 -17.63 10.90 18.57
N MET A 77 -17.91 10.08 17.56
CA MET A 77 -19.04 9.15 17.53
C MET A 77 -18.55 7.73 17.83
N THR A 78 -19.38 6.97 18.52
CA THR A 78 -19.22 5.52 18.62
C THR A 78 -19.47 4.85 17.27
N ALA A 79 -18.99 3.62 17.10
CA ALA A 79 -19.25 2.85 15.88
C ALA A 79 -20.76 2.69 15.61
N ALA A 80 -21.57 2.52 16.67
CA ALA A 80 -23.02 2.40 16.55
C ALA A 80 -23.67 3.70 16.05
N GLU A 81 -23.24 4.85 16.57
CA GLU A 81 -23.72 6.16 16.11
C GLU A 81 -23.32 6.43 14.66
N CYS A 82 -22.10 6.04 14.25
CA CYS A 82 -21.67 6.15 12.86
C CYS A 82 -22.53 5.31 11.93
N MET A 83 -22.81 4.05 12.29
CA MET A 83 -23.68 3.17 11.49
C MET A 83 -25.13 3.69 11.43
N ALA A 84 -25.66 4.24 12.52
CA ALA A 84 -27.00 4.82 12.54
C ALA A 84 -27.09 6.04 11.61
N LEU A 85 -26.07 6.90 11.64
CA LEU A 85 -25.98 8.05 10.73
C LEU A 85 -25.87 7.62 9.26
N GLU A 86 -25.05 6.60 8.97
CA GLU A 86 -24.94 6.03 7.62
C GLU A 86 -26.29 5.52 7.12
N GLN A 87 -27.00 4.73 7.93
CA GLN A 87 -28.33 4.21 7.59
C GLN A 87 -29.35 5.32 7.34
N GLN A 88 -29.33 6.38 8.17
CA GLN A 88 -30.20 7.53 8.00
C GLN A 88 -29.93 8.24 6.67
N ILE A 89 -28.66 8.56 6.36
CA ILE A 89 -28.28 9.28 5.14
C ILE A 89 -28.65 8.46 3.89
N LEU A 90 -28.38 7.15 3.91
CA LEU A 90 -28.72 6.26 2.80
C LEU A 90 -30.24 6.22 2.56
N LEU A 91 -31.03 6.14 3.63
CA LEU A 91 -32.48 6.16 3.54
C LEU A 91 -33.01 7.48 2.97
N GLU A 92 -32.49 8.61 3.45
CA GLU A 92 -32.85 9.94 2.95
C GLU A 92 -32.53 10.07 1.45
N GLU A 93 -31.36 9.61 1.02
CA GLU A 93 -30.98 9.62 -0.40
C GLU A 93 -31.90 8.72 -1.25
N ASP A 94 -32.20 7.51 -0.78
CA ASP A 94 -33.10 6.58 -1.47
C ASP A 94 -34.50 7.18 -1.64
N MET A 95 -35.02 7.84 -0.59
CA MET A 95 -36.31 8.52 -0.63
C MET A 95 -36.31 9.68 -1.63
N GLN A 96 -35.25 10.49 -1.64
CA GLN A 96 -35.06 11.56 -2.62
C GLN A 96 -35.03 11.02 -4.05
N ARG A 97 -34.25 9.95 -4.31
CA ARG A 97 -34.16 9.32 -5.63
C ARG A 97 -35.49 8.70 -6.08
N ALA A 98 -36.29 8.22 -5.14
CA ALA A 98 -37.63 7.70 -5.38
C ALA A 98 -38.70 8.81 -5.53
N ASN A 99 -38.34 10.10 -5.37
CA ASN A 99 -39.25 11.24 -5.27
C ASN A 99 -40.34 11.06 -4.20
N ILE A 100 -40.01 10.38 -3.10
CA ILE A 100 -40.87 10.25 -1.93
C ILE A 100 -40.50 11.40 -0.98
N PRO A 101 -41.46 12.22 -0.51
CA PRO A 101 -41.16 13.32 0.39
C PRO A 101 -40.54 12.79 1.68
N VAL A 102 -39.45 13.43 2.09
CA VAL A 102 -38.67 13.17 3.31
C VAL A 102 -39.15 14.09 4.42
#